data_AF-A0A9P1MY32-F1
#
_entry.id   AF-A0A9P1MY32-F1
#
_cell.length_a   1.000
_cell.length_b   1.000
_cell.length_c   1.000
_cell.angle_alpha   90.00
_cell.angle_beta   90.00
_cell.angle_gamma   90.00
#
_symmetry.space_group_name_H-M   'P 1'
#
loop_
_entity.id
_entity.type
_entity.pdbx_description
1 polymer ?
#
loop_
_entity_poly.entity_id
_entity_poly.type
_entity_poly.pdbx_seq_one_letter_code
_entity_poly.pdbx_strand_id
1 'polypeptide(L)'
;MPWNLAEFQNVRENPENSPNFRIVQLTAQEDNTEKIWKLAENLKISTFHKNTEIFHAIQIIPHFLLPVAIFERNSGIFAVYSRKNEHVPLETLIRYSYSNLPNFDLQRLNFLSHSLLEIYSQILQRGIWADFRIENFRISDDLWIEFDVFGQFLRRAEAENAENLSLEEIQWKWIRREISNFEYLHILNQKAGRVRGEVHNHPIFPWVTDFCGNFRPLNRTKYRLNKGDDQLKLV
;
A
#
# COMPACT_ATOMS: atom_id res chain seq x y z
N MET A 1 25.75 -14.26 -15.77
CA MET A 1 25.14 -15.37 -15.00
C MET A 1 23.65 -15.10 -14.89
N PRO A 2 22.76 -16.05 -15.21
CA PRO A 2 21.32 -15.81 -15.16
C PRO A 2 20.84 -15.97 -13.71
N TRP A 3 20.30 -14.90 -13.14
CA TRP A 3 19.72 -14.86 -11.80
C TRP A 3 18.44 -15.71 -11.77
N ASN A 4 18.39 -16.72 -10.90
CA ASN A 4 17.30 -17.69 -10.84
C ASN A 4 16.19 -17.18 -9.91
N LEU A 5 14.96 -17.07 -10.41
CA LEU A 5 13.80 -16.48 -9.70
C LEU A 5 13.39 -17.29 -8.45
N ALA A 6 13.79 -18.56 -8.38
CA ALA A 6 13.45 -19.47 -7.28
C ALA A 6 14.11 -19.08 -5.94
N GLU A 7 15.26 -18.40 -5.97
CA GLU A 7 15.94 -17.97 -4.73
C GLU A 7 15.23 -16.79 -4.04
N PHE A 8 14.41 -16.01 -4.76
CA PHE A 8 13.69 -14.87 -4.20
C PHE A 8 12.39 -15.24 -3.47
N GLN A 9 11.79 -16.40 -3.77
CA GLN A 9 10.55 -16.82 -3.12
C GLN A 9 10.76 -17.39 -1.71
N ASN A 10 11.97 -17.85 -1.39
CA ASN A 10 12.32 -18.44 -0.09
C ASN A 10 12.78 -17.43 0.99
N VAL A 11 12.77 -16.13 0.69
CA VAL A 11 13.28 -15.09 1.61
C VAL A 11 12.25 -14.67 2.68
N ARG A 12 11.06 -15.27 2.69
CA ARG A 12 9.98 -14.93 3.64
C ARG A 12 10.24 -15.34 5.10
N GLU A 13 11.33 -16.05 5.43
CA GLU A 13 11.57 -16.58 6.79
C GLU A 13 12.79 -15.99 7.53
N ASN A 14 13.51 -14.99 7.00
CA ASN A 14 14.59 -14.36 7.78
C ASN A 14 14.69 -12.83 7.54
N PRO A 15 14.22 -11.98 8.48
CA PRO A 15 14.18 -10.53 8.29
C PRO A 15 15.57 -9.88 8.19
N GLU A 16 16.62 -10.53 8.69
CA GLU A 16 18.01 -10.02 8.62
C GLU A 16 18.72 -10.27 7.29
N ASN A 17 18.27 -11.26 6.49
CA ASN A 17 18.89 -11.62 5.21
C ASN A 17 18.03 -11.24 3.99
N SER A 18 16.96 -10.48 4.21
CA SER A 18 16.13 -9.97 3.11
C SER A 18 16.84 -8.83 2.40
N PRO A 19 16.91 -8.79 1.06
CA PRO A 19 17.47 -7.62 0.38
C PRO A 19 16.72 -6.36 0.82
N ASN A 20 17.45 -5.26 1.07
CA ASN A 20 16.96 -3.96 1.56
C ASN A 20 16.04 -3.22 0.57
N PHE A 21 15.38 -3.95 -0.33
CA PHE A 21 14.60 -3.41 -1.44
C PHE A 21 13.23 -4.05 -1.48
N ARG A 22 12.21 -3.21 -1.71
CA ARG A 22 10.83 -3.62 -1.98
C ARG A 22 10.56 -3.43 -3.47
N ILE A 23 10.25 -4.52 -4.16
CA ILE A 23 9.85 -4.49 -5.57
C ILE A 23 8.33 -4.43 -5.63
N VAL A 24 7.81 -3.50 -6.42
CA VAL A 24 6.39 -3.20 -6.50
C VAL A 24 5.97 -3.11 -7.97
N GLN A 25 4.84 -3.71 -8.33
CA GLN A 25 4.29 -3.59 -9.69
C GLN A 25 3.47 -2.29 -9.80
N LEU A 26 3.79 -1.46 -10.79
CA LEU A 26 3.14 -0.17 -11.03
C LEU A 26 2.00 -0.24 -12.06
N THR A 27 2.02 -1.18 -13.00
CA THR A 27 0.93 -1.37 -13.96
C THR A 27 0.90 -2.82 -14.47
N ALA A 28 -0.30 -3.30 -14.78
CA ALA A 28 -0.54 -4.56 -15.51
C ALA A 28 -0.96 -4.33 -16.97
N GLN A 29 -1.36 -3.09 -17.36
CA GLN A 29 -1.84 -2.73 -18.70
C GLN A 29 -1.08 -1.54 -19.34
N GLU A 30 -1.22 -1.39 -20.66
CA GLU A 30 -0.47 -0.41 -21.46
C GLU A 30 -0.86 1.06 -21.21
N ASP A 31 -2.11 1.36 -20.79
CA ASP A 31 -2.70 2.71 -20.81
C ASP A 31 -2.01 3.74 -19.89
N ASN A 32 -1.24 3.29 -18.89
CA ASN A 32 -0.49 4.17 -17.98
C ASN A 32 1.04 4.12 -18.19
N THR A 33 1.52 3.34 -19.14
CA THR A 33 2.96 3.08 -19.35
C THR A 33 3.69 4.36 -19.74
N GLU A 34 3.16 5.12 -20.71
CA GLU A 34 3.76 6.38 -21.16
C GLU A 34 3.84 7.42 -20.04
N LYS A 35 2.81 7.49 -19.18
CA LYS A 35 2.78 8.41 -18.04
C LYS A 35 3.86 8.08 -17.03
N ILE A 36 4.09 6.79 -16.76
CA ILE A 36 5.13 6.32 -15.83
C ILE A 36 6.52 6.69 -16.38
N TRP A 37 6.78 6.44 -17.66
CA TRP A 37 8.09 6.77 -18.26
C TRP A 37 8.37 8.26 -18.30
N LYS A 38 7.39 9.07 -18.71
CA LYS A 38 7.52 10.54 -18.70
C LYS A 38 7.79 11.08 -17.29
N LEU A 39 7.15 10.48 -16.28
CA LEU A 39 7.35 10.86 -14.89
C LEU A 39 8.74 10.45 -14.38
N ALA A 40 9.22 9.27 -14.76
CA ALA A 40 10.58 8.81 -14.47
C ALA A 40 11.65 9.70 -15.12
N GLU A 41 11.43 10.16 -16.36
CA GLU A 41 12.31 11.10 -17.05
C GLU A 41 12.35 12.47 -16.35
N ASN A 42 11.18 13.04 -16.04
CA ASN A 42 11.08 14.33 -15.33
C ASN A 42 11.74 14.29 -13.93
N LEU A 43 11.71 13.14 -13.27
CA LEU A 43 12.34 12.91 -11.97
C LEU A 43 13.77 12.39 -12.06
N LYS A 44 14.31 12.18 -13.28
CA LYS A 44 15.65 11.65 -13.53
C LYS A 44 15.91 10.35 -12.76
N ILE A 45 14.95 9.43 -12.80
CA ILE A 45 15.03 8.11 -12.18
C ILE A 45 15.74 7.14 -13.14
N SER A 46 16.48 6.17 -12.62
CA SER A 46 17.09 5.14 -13.46
C SER A 46 16.02 4.23 -14.08
N THR A 47 16.04 4.07 -15.39
CA THR A 47 15.02 3.33 -16.15
C THR A 47 15.64 2.19 -16.97
N PHE A 48 14.98 1.04 -16.95
CA PHE A 48 15.35 -0.15 -17.71
C PHE A 48 14.15 -0.61 -18.53
N HIS A 49 14.13 -0.28 -19.81
CA HIS A 49 12.99 -0.59 -20.68
C HIS A 49 13.49 -1.16 -21.99
N LYS A 50 12.97 -2.33 -22.39
CA LYS A 50 13.37 -3.07 -23.59
C LYS A 50 14.89 -3.25 -23.69
N ASN A 51 15.56 -2.43 -24.52
CA ASN A 51 17.01 -2.44 -24.76
C ASN A 51 17.70 -1.13 -24.35
N THR A 52 16.97 -0.20 -23.73
CA THR A 52 17.49 1.10 -23.28
C THR A 52 17.65 1.08 -21.77
N GLU A 53 18.90 1.22 -21.32
CA GLU A 53 19.26 1.36 -19.91
C GLU A 53 19.73 2.79 -19.70
N ILE A 54 18.97 3.56 -18.93
CA ILE A 54 19.32 4.94 -18.59
C ILE A 54 19.61 4.98 -17.10
N PHE A 55 20.86 5.28 -16.77
CA PHE A 55 21.31 5.40 -15.40
C PHE A 55 21.36 6.88 -15.00
N HIS A 56 20.75 7.15 -13.85
CA HIS A 56 20.84 8.44 -13.19
C HIS A 56 21.43 8.24 -11.79
N ALA A 57 22.22 9.21 -11.34
CA ALA A 57 22.62 9.26 -9.93
C ALA A 57 21.37 9.36 -9.06
N ILE A 58 21.33 8.62 -7.94
CA ILE A 58 20.18 8.62 -7.02
C ILE A 58 19.95 10.06 -6.53
N GLN A 59 18.82 10.64 -6.91
CA GLN A 59 18.41 11.98 -6.47
C GLN A 59 17.55 11.85 -5.23
N ILE A 60 17.93 12.59 -4.19
CA ILE A 60 17.09 12.76 -3.01
C ILE A 60 16.31 14.06 -3.23
N ILE A 61 15.03 13.92 -3.55
CA ILE A 61 14.10 15.05 -3.61
C ILE A 61 13.38 15.11 -2.26
N PRO A 62 13.55 16.17 -1.45
CA PRO A 62 12.87 16.30 -0.17
C PRO A 62 11.37 16.11 -0.34
N HIS A 63 10.75 15.40 0.60
CA HIS A 63 9.33 15.08 0.63
C HIS A 63 8.81 14.19 -0.51
N PHE A 64 9.63 13.68 -1.40
CA PHE A 64 9.19 12.75 -2.45
C PHE A 64 9.72 11.35 -2.17
N LEU A 65 8.82 10.38 -2.14
CA LEU A 65 9.21 8.98 -2.09
C LEU A 65 9.47 8.47 -3.51
N LEU A 66 10.75 8.37 -3.86
CA LEU A 66 11.18 7.95 -5.20
C LEU A 66 11.68 6.50 -5.21
N PRO A 67 11.32 5.72 -6.24
CA PRO A 67 11.98 4.45 -6.48
C PRO A 67 13.44 4.67 -6.91
N VAL A 68 14.30 3.74 -6.51
CA VAL A 68 15.72 3.70 -6.92
C VAL A 68 15.84 3.45 -8.42
N ALA A 69 14.99 2.56 -8.94
CA ALA A 69 14.94 2.19 -10.34
C ALA A 69 13.54 1.74 -10.75
N ILE A 70 13.22 1.93 -12.02
CA ILE A 70 12.00 1.42 -12.65
C ILE A 70 12.41 0.56 -13.83
N PHE A 71 11.83 -0.63 -13.93
CA PHE A 71 12.12 -1.56 -15.01
C PHE A 71 10.84 -2.18 -15.60
N GLU A 72 10.88 -2.46 -16.89
CA GLU A 72 9.82 -3.18 -17.59
C GLU A 72 10.15 -4.67 -17.68
N ARG A 73 9.13 -5.52 -17.54
CA ARG A 73 9.19 -6.93 -17.90
C ARG A 73 7.90 -7.30 -18.65
N ASN A 74 7.89 -8.45 -19.32
CA ASN A 74 6.72 -8.95 -20.07
C ASN A 74 5.39 -8.96 -19.28
N SER A 75 5.45 -8.93 -17.94
CA SER A 75 4.29 -8.92 -17.04
C SER A 75 3.89 -7.53 -16.53
N GLY A 76 4.54 -6.45 -16.97
CA GLY A 76 4.25 -5.07 -16.56
C GLY A 76 5.49 -4.28 -16.11
N ILE A 77 5.26 -3.10 -15.55
CA ILE A 77 6.31 -2.22 -15.04
C ILE A 77 6.48 -2.41 -13.54
N PHE A 78 7.72 -2.47 -13.09
CA PHE A 78 8.10 -2.66 -11.70
C PHE A 78 8.97 -1.50 -11.22
N ALA A 79 8.73 -1.08 -9.98
CA ALA A 79 9.53 -0.09 -9.28
C ALA A 79 10.24 -0.73 -8.09
N VAL A 80 11.50 -0.35 -7.89
CA VAL A 80 12.33 -0.82 -6.77
C VAL A 80 12.47 0.31 -5.77
N TYR A 81 11.91 0.14 -4.58
CA TYR A 81 12.06 1.08 -3.47
C TYR A 81 13.10 0.56 -2.48
N SER A 82 13.83 1.47 -1.83
CA SER A 82 14.61 1.10 -0.65
C SER A 82 13.67 0.86 0.52
N ARG A 83 13.89 -0.21 1.27
CA ARG A 83 13.19 -0.51 2.52
C ARG A 83 13.75 0.36 3.65
N LYS A 84 13.71 1.68 3.50
CA LYS A 84 13.88 2.59 4.64
C LYS A 84 12.59 2.61 5.46
N ASN A 85 12.72 2.94 6.76
CA ASN A 85 11.68 2.92 7.79
C ASN A 85 10.27 3.09 7.24
N GLU A 86 9.37 2.15 7.58
CA GLU A 86 8.00 2.12 7.09
C GLU A 86 7.22 3.32 7.63
N HIS A 87 7.27 4.44 6.91
CA HIS A 87 6.44 5.60 7.20
C HIS A 87 4.96 5.20 7.11
N VAL A 88 4.19 5.68 8.08
CA VAL A 88 2.78 5.35 8.21
C VAL A 88 1.97 6.22 7.25
N PRO A 89 0.89 5.73 6.61
CA PRO A 89 0.02 6.58 5.80
C PRO A 89 -0.52 7.76 6.62
N LEU A 90 -0.48 8.97 6.06
CA LEU A 90 -0.92 10.21 6.71
C LEU A 90 -2.38 10.12 7.17
N GLU A 91 -3.21 9.36 6.45
CA GLU A 91 -4.59 9.05 6.83
C GLU A 91 -4.70 8.54 8.28
N THR A 92 -3.73 7.73 8.71
CA THR A 92 -3.70 7.16 10.06
C THR A 92 -3.59 8.27 11.11
N LEU A 93 -2.71 9.24 10.90
CA LEU A 93 -2.53 10.39 11.79
C LEU A 93 -3.83 11.21 11.90
N ILE A 94 -4.46 11.50 10.76
CA ILE A 94 -5.68 12.30 10.68
C ILE A 94 -6.87 11.55 11.30
N ARG A 95 -6.95 10.23 11.12
CA ARG A 95 -8.06 9.43 11.65
C ARG A 95 -8.00 9.29 13.17
N TYR A 96 -6.80 9.27 13.75
CA TYR A 96 -6.61 9.15 15.20
C TYR A 96 -6.36 10.52 15.91
N SER A 97 -6.89 11.62 15.34
CA SER A 97 -6.48 13.01 15.59
C SER A 97 -6.58 13.61 17.01
N TYR A 98 -5.83 14.70 17.17
CA TYR A 98 -5.73 15.73 18.21
C TYR A 98 -5.40 15.29 19.64
N SER A 99 -6.05 14.26 20.17
CA SER A 99 -5.83 13.84 21.57
C SER A 99 -4.58 12.98 21.76
N ASN A 100 -4.13 12.30 20.71
CA ASN A 100 -3.02 11.35 20.75
C ASN A 100 -1.67 11.93 20.29
N LEU A 101 -1.67 13.15 19.73
CA LEU A 101 -0.42 13.87 19.43
C LEU A 101 -0.09 14.74 20.63
N PRO A 102 0.86 14.35 21.50
CA PRO A 102 1.21 15.15 22.66
C PRO A 102 1.73 16.52 22.19
N ASN A 103 1.09 17.58 22.65
CA ASN A 103 1.47 18.99 22.42
C ASN A 103 1.51 19.36 20.93
N PHE A 104 0.33 19.53 20.33
CA PHE A 104 0.21 20.01 18.96
C PHE A 104 0.41 21.53 18.93
N ASP A 105 1.67 21.96 18.96
CA ASP A 105 2.04 23.37 18.90
C ASP A 105 1.85 23.95 17.50
N LEU A 106 1.55 25.26 17.40
CA LEU A 106 1.44 25.98 16.12
C LEU A 106 2.67 25.76 15.21
N GLN A 107 3.84 25.55 15.79
CA GLN A 107 5.08 25.31 15.03
C GLN A 107 5.03 24.01 14.22
N ARG A 108 4.46 22.93 14.79
CA ARG A 108 4.32 21.64 14.10
C ARG A 108 3.29 21.73 12.97
N LEU A 109 2.20 22.48 13.19
CA LEU A 109 1.25 22.82 12.15
C LEU A 109 1.89 23.59 11.01
N ASN A 110 2.66 24.62 11.33
CA ASN A 110 3.38 25.43 10.34
C ASN A 110 4.39 24.58 9.56
N PHE A 111 5.09 23.66 10.22
CA PHE A 111 6.02 22.72 9.57
C PHE A 111 5.30 21.78 8.59
N LEU A 112 4.18 21.17 9.00
CA LEU A 112 3.38 20.32 8.12
C LEU A 112 2.82 21.10 6.93
N SER A 113 2.33 22.32 7.18
CA SER A 113 1.78 23.21 6.15
C SER A 113 2.87 23.63 5.16
N HIS A 114 4.06 23.95 5.65
CA HIS A 114 5.23 24.26 4.83
C HIS A 114 5.63 23.07 3.96
N SER A 115 5.72 21.88 4.55
CA SER A 115 6.07 20.65 3.83
C SER A 115 5.08 20.35 2.69
N LEU A 116 3.78 20.50 2.95
CA LEU A 116 2.74 20.31 1.92
C LEU A 116 2.83 21.35 0.78
N LEU A 117 3.07 22.62 1.13
CA LEU A 117 3.27 23.67 0.14
C LEU A 117 4.54 23.46 -0.68
N GLU A 118 5.60 22.94 -0.06
CA GLU A 118 6.84 22.61 -0.75
C GLU A 118 6.61 21.48 -1.75
N ILE A 119 5.94 20.39 -1.34
CA ILE A 119 5.55 19.30 -2.25
C ILE A 119 4.78 19.86 -3.44
N TYR A 120 3.75 20.67 -3.18
CA TYR A 120 2.92 21.26 -4.24
C TYR A 120 3.75 22.12 -5.21
N SER A 121 4.62 22.98 -4.68
CA SER A 121 5.52 23.82 -5.46
C SER A 121 6.46 22.97 -6.34
N GLN A 122 7.04 21.91 -5.78
CA GLN A 122 7.95 21.01 -6.50
C GLN A 122 7.25 20.26 -7.64
N ILE A 123 6.00 19.82 -7.44
CA ILE A 123 5.16 19.18 -8.49
C ILE A 123 4.94 20.17 -9.64
N LEU A 124 4.54 21.40 -9.32
CA LEU A 124 4.23 22.43 -10.31
C LEU A 124 5.47 22.82 -11.13
N GLN A 125 6.60 23.05 -10.48
CA GLN A 125 7.86 23.43 -11.14
C GLN A 125 8.38 22.36 -12.10
N ARG A 126 8.12 21.08 -11.80
CA ARG A 126 8.56 19.94 -12.63
C ARG A 126 7.52 19.51 -13.67
N GLY A 127 6.33 20.14 -13.69
CA GLY A 127 5.25 19.74 -14.59
C GLY A 127 4.81 18.28 -14.40
N ILE A 128 4.89 17.77 -13.17
CA ILE A 128 4.53 16.38 -12.85
C ILE A 128 3.02 16.29 -12.68
N TRP A 129 2.41 15.28 -13.30
CA TRP A 129 1.03 14.93 -13.02
C TRP A 129 0.98 13.95 -11.84
N ALA A 130 0.32 14.35 -10.75
CA ALA A 130 0.18 13.52 -9.56
C ALA A 130 -1.21 13.65 -8.92
N ASP A 131 -1.74 12.53 -8.46
CA ASP A 131 -3.01 12.42 -7.72
C ASP A 131 -2.78 12.80 -6.25
N PHE A 132 -3.24 13.99 -5.85
CA PHE A 132 -3.01 14.55 -4.51
C PHE A 132 -4.00 13.98 -3.48
N ARG A 133 -3.99 12.65 -3.30
CA ARG A 133 -4.79 11.95 -2.29
C ARG A 133 -4.00 11.70 -1.03
N ILE A 134 -4.69 11.76 0.11
CA ILE A 134 -4.13 11.53 1.44
C ILE A 134 -3.43 10.17 1.57
N GLU A 135 -3.90 9.16 0.84
CA GLU A 135 -3.34 7.81 0.78
C GLU A 135 -1.92 7.75 0.19
N ASN A 136 -1.59 8.70 -0.68
CA ASN A 136 -0.27 8.79 -1.30
C ASN A 136 0.73 9.54 -0.40
N PHE A 137 0.28 10.09 0.73
CA PHE A 137 1.17 10.70 1.73
C PHE A 137 1.52 9.70 2.82
N ARG A 138 2.80 9.66 3.15
CA ARG A 138 3.31 8.96 4.31
C ARG A 138 3.93 9.97 5.26
N ILE A 139 3.88 9.65 6.54
CA ILE A 139 4.45 10.46 7.59
C ILE A 139 5.33 9.60 8.48
N SER A 140 6.46 10.16 8.86
CA SER A 140 7.38 9.57 9.83
C SER A 140 7.02 9.96 11.27
N ASP A 141 7.72 9.38 12.24
CA ASP A 141 7.55 9.69 13.65
C ASP A 141 7.94 11.14 13.99
N ASP A 142 8.86 11.74 13.22
CA ASP A 142 9.29 13.14 13.33
C ASP A 142 8.43 14.12 12.52
N LEU A 143 7.24 13.69 12.06
CA LEU A 143 6.30 14.48 11.25
C LEU A 143 6.81 14.85 9.85
N TRP A 144 7.88 14.21 9.37
CA TRP A 144 8.35 14.38 8.00
C TRP A 144 7.34 13.75 7.03
N ILE A 145 6.78 14.57 6.14
CA ILE A 145 5.85 14.10 5.11
C ILE A 145 6.64 13.68 3.89
N GLU A 146 6.29 12.51 3.35
CA GLU A 146 6.71 12.03 2.04
C GLU A 146 5.49 11.79 1.16
N PHE A 147 5.59 12.18 -0.11
CA PHE A 147 4.58 12.00 -1.13
C PHE A 147 5.05 10.92 -2.11
N ASP A 148 4.29 9.83 -2.22
CA ASP A 148 4.51 8.76 -3.16
C ASP A 148 3.90 9.11 -4.52
N VAL A 149 4.73 9.69 -5.39
CA VAL A 149 4.34 10.12 -6.74
C VAL A 149 3.82 8.95 -7.58
N PHE A 150 4.33 7.75 -7.35
CA PHE A 150 3.93 6.55 -8.09
C PHE A 150 2.78 5.78 -7.39
N GLY A 151 2.38 6.17 -6.18
CA GLY A 151 1.34 5.50 -5.40
C GLY A 151 0.00 5.38 -6.14
N GLN A 152 -0.31 6.34 -7.02
CA GLN A 152 -1.50 6.29 -7.89
C GLN A 152 -1.49 5.11 -8.88
N PHE A 153 -0.32 4.74 -9.39
CA PHE A 153 -0.16 3.63 -10.33
C PHE A 153 -0.17 2.30 -9.58
N LEU A 154 0.52 2.26 -8.43
CA LEU A 154 0.49 1.12 -7.52
C LEU A 154 -0.94 0.72 -7.14
N ARG A 155 -1.76 1.66 -6.66
CA ARG A 155 -3.14 1.37 -6.25
C ARG A 155 -3.98 0.81 -7.39
N ARG A 156 -3.79 1.33 -8.61
CA ARG A 156 -4.48 0.81 -9.80
C ARG A 156 -4.02 -0.60 -10.14
N ALA A 157 -2.71 -0.85 -10.16
CA ALA A 157 -2.18 -2.19 -10.38
C ALA A 157 -2.63 -3.19 -9.31
N GLU A 158 -2.69 -2.79 -8.04
CA GLU A 158 -3.22 -3.61 -6.95
C GLU A 158 -4.72 -3.90 -7.13
N ALA A 159 -5.51 -2.89 -7.49
CA ALA A 159 -6.94 -3.06 -7.77
C ALA A 159 -7.18 -3.98 -8.97
N GLU A 160 -6.46 -3.77 -10.08
CA GLU A 160 -6.51 -4.61 -11.28
C GLU A 160 -6.12 -6.06 -10.96
N ASN A 161 -5.03 -6.27 -10.22
CA ASN A 161 -4.61 -7.60 -9.80
C ASN A 161 -5.67 -8.28 -8.89
N ALA A 162 -6.30 -7.54 -7.99
CA ALA A 162 -7.36 -8.04 -7.12
C ALA A 162 -8.67 -8.33 -7.88
N GLU A 163 -8.98 -7.56 -8.92
CA GLU A 163 -10.13 -7.78 -9.80
C GLU A 163 -9.93 -9.02 -10.68
N ASN A 164 -8.77 -9.14 -11.31
CA ASN A 164 -8.44 -10.20 -12.28
C ASN A 164 -8.37 -11.60 -11.66
N LEU A 165 -8.00 -11.72 -10.39
CA LEU A 165 -7.98 -13.01 -9.70
C LEU A 165 -9.42 -13.51 -9.43
N SER A 166 -9.75 -14.71 -9.90
CA SER A 166 -11.01 -15.35 -9.58
C SER A 166 -11.10 -15.68 -8.07
N LEU A 167 -12.32 -15.73 -7.54
CA LEU A 167 -12.54 -16.14 -6.15
C LEU A 167 -11.97 -17.54 -5.86
N GLU A 168 -12.03 -18.43 -6.84
CA GLU A 168 -11.50 -19.79 -6.74
C GLU A 168 -9.98 -19.78 -6.61
N GLU A 169 -9.26 -19.00 -7.41
CA GLU A 169 -7.79 -18.89 -7.32
C GLU A 169 -7.34 -18.32 -5.98
N ILE A 170 -8.02 -17.28 -5.49
CA ILE A 170 -7.72 -16.67 -4.18
C ILE A 170 -7.98 -17.67 -3.05
N GLN A 171 -9.07 -18.43 -3.14
CA GLN A 171 -9.36 -19.51 -2.19
C GLN A 171 -8.30 -20.60 -2.23
N TRP A 172 -7.84 -21.02 -3.40
CA TRP A 172 -6.78 -22.01 -3.53
C TRP A 172 -5.46 -21.54 -2.93
N LYS A 173 -5.07 -20.28 -3.18
CA LYS A 173 -3.88 -19.66 -2.56
C LYS A 173 -3.99 -19.64 -1.03
N TRP A 174 -5.17 -19.34 -0.48
CA TRP A 174 -5.42 -19.35 0.95
C TRP A 174 -5.35 -20.77 1.55
N ILE A 175 -5.99 -21.75 0.92
CA ILE A 175 -5.93 -23.16 1.33
C ILE A 175 -4.48 -23.67 1.35
N ARG A 176 -3.67 -23.29 0.35
CA ARG A 176 -2.25 -23.62 0.24
C ARG A 176 -1.35 -22.81 1.18
N ARG A 177 -1.90 -21.89 1.97
CA ARG A 177 -1.17 -20.95 2.85
C ARG A 177 -0.18 -20.05 2.11
N GLU A 178 -0.38 -19.81 0.82
CA GLU A 178 0.41 -18.84 0.04
C GLU A 178 0.07 -17.39 0.45
N ILE A 179 -1.16 -17.18 0.93
CA ILE A 179 -1.66 -15.94 1.51
C ILE A 179 -2.20 -16.18 2.93
N SER A 180 -2.07 -15.17 3.78
CA SER A 180 -2.52 -15.19 5.18
C SER A 180 -4.05 -15.07 5.30
N ASN A 181 -4.60 -15.42 6.47
CA ASN A 181 -6.01 -15.20 6.78
C ASN A 181 -6.41 -13.72 6.66
N PHE A 182 -5.51 -12.82 7.03
CA PHE A 182 -5.74 -11.38 6.92
C PHE A 182 -5.86 -10.93 5.46
N GLU A 183 -4.90 -11.32 4.62
CA GLU A 183 -4.92 -11.02 3.19
C GLU A 183 -6.15 -11.61 2.50
N TYR A 184 -6.50 -12.86 2.81
CA TYR A 184 -7.69 -13.50 2.25
C TYR A 184 -8.98 -12.74 2.59
N LEU A 185 -9.18 -12.40 3.87
CA LEU A 185 -10.34 -11.61 4.30
C LEU A 185 -10.34 -10.19 3.72
N HIS A 186 -9.16 -9.59 3.54
CA HIS A 186 -9.03 -8.29 2.91
C HIS A 186 -9.50 -8.33 1.45
N ILE A 187 -9.05 -9.32 0.68
CA ILE A 187 -9.47 -9.52 -0.72
C ILE A 187 -10.98 -9.80 -0.81
N LEU A 188 -11.54 -10.61 0.09
CA LEU A 188 -12.99 -10.84 0.15
C LEU A 188 -13.78 -9.55 0.42
N ASN A 189 -13.28 -8.68 1.30
CA ASN A 189 -13.90 -7.38 1.55
C ASN A 189 -13.84 -6.49 0.31
N GLN A 190 -12.70 -6.42 -0.37
CA GLN A 190 -12.56 -5.65 -1.61
C GLN A 190 -13.52 -6.14 -2.70
N LYS A 191 -13.58 -7.45 -2.96
CA LYS A 191 -14.50 -8.04 -3.94
C LYS A 191 -15.99 -7.88 -3.58
N ALA A 192 -16.30 -7.71 -2.29
CA ALA A 192 -17.64 -7.36 -1.83
C ALA A 192 -17.95 -5.85 -1.96
N GLY A 193 -17.08 -5.06 -2.59
CA GLY A 193 -17.24 -3.62 -2.76
C GLY A 193 -16.98 -2.80 -1.51
N ARG A 194 -16.30 -3.36 -0.49
CA ARG A 194 -15.99 -2.64 0.74
C ARG A 194 -14.68 -1.87 0.62
N VAL A 195 -14.73 -0.61 1.04
CA VAL A 195 -13.63 0.35 0.90
C VAL A 195 -13.30 0.93 2.26
N ARG A 196 -12.01 0.91 2.62
CA ARG A 196 -11.55 1.49 3.88
C ARG A 196 -11.89 2.98 3.91
N GLY A 197 -12.40 3.44 5.05
CA GLY A 197 -12.79 4.84 5.24
C GLY A 197 -14.20 5.20 4.79
N GLU A 198 -14.88 4.37 4.01
CA GLU A 198 -16.29 4.55 3.70
C GLU A 198 -17.18 4.10 4.85
N VAL A 199 -18.05 5.00 5.34
CA VAL A 199 -18.88 4.74 6.53
C VAL A 199 -19.86 3.60 6.30
N HIS A 200 -20.50 3.57 5.14
CA HIS A 200 -21.54 2.59 4.82
C HIS A 200 -20.96 1.24 4.35
N ASN A 201 -19.74 1.24 3.80
CA ASN A 201 -19.12 0.08 3.16
C ASN A 201 -17.72 -0.20 3.71
N HIS A 202 -17.48 0.00 5.01
CA HIS A 202 -16.19 -0.28 5.62
C HIS A 202 -15.87 -1.79 5.61
N PRO A 203 -14.60 -2.22 5.41
CA PRO A 203 -14.19 -3.61 5.54
C PRO A 203 -14.56 -4.22 6.89
N ILE A 204 -15.02 -5.46 6.87
CA ILE A 204 -15.50 -6.20 8.05
C ILE A 204 -14.52 -7.32 8.36
N PHE A 205 -14.07 -7.38 9.61
CA PHE A 205 -13.24 -8.46 10.13
C PHE A 205 -13.94 -9.12 11.34
N PRO A 206 -13.87 -10.45 11.47
CA PRO A 206 -14.45 -11.14 12.61
C PRO A 206 -13.62 -10.91 13.87
N TRP A 207 -14.28 -10.81 15.02
CA TRP A 207 -13.61 -10.95 16.32
C TRP A 207 -13.13 -12.40 16.48
N VAL A 208 -11.82 -12.56 16.74
CA VAL A 208 -11.16 -13.87 16.83
C VAL A 208 -10.89 -14.29 18.27
N THR A 209 -10.61 -13.35 19.16
CA THR A 209 -10.34 -13.61 20.58
C THR A 209 -11.12 -12.65 21.47
N ASP A 210 -11.29 -13.02 22.74
CA ASP A 210 -11.66 -12.08 23.80
C ASP A 210 -10.42 -11.36 24.37
N PHE A 211 -10.63 -10.47 25.34
CA PHE A 211 -9.57 -9.72 26.01
C PHE A 211 -8.73 -10.58 26.98
N CYS A 212 -9.11 -11.84 27.20
CA CYS A 212 -8.44 -12.80 28.08
C CYS A 212 -7.69 -13.89 27.29
N GLY A 213 -7.71 -13.84 25.96
CA GLY A 213 -7.02 -14.78 25.08
C GLY A 213 -7.84 -16.01 24.67
N ASN A 214 -9.13 -16.09 25.00
CA ASN A 214 -9.98 -17.20 24.56
C ASN A 214 -10.45 -17.00 23.11
N PHE A 215 -10.42 -18.07 22.32
CA PHE A 215 -10.87 -18.03 20.93
C PHE A 215 -12.39 -17.96 20.81
N ARG A 216 -12.86 -17.08 19.94
CA ARG A 216 -14.27 -16.91 19.63
C ARG A 216 -14.72 -17.99 18.63
N PRO A 217 -15.83 -18.70 18.88
CA PRO A 217 -16.41 -19.60 17.88
C PRO A 217 -16.89 -18.80 16.64
N LEU A 218 -16.30 -19.10 15.48
CA LEU A 218 -16.58 -18.40 14.21
C LEU A 218 -17.81 -18.94 13.47
N ASN A 219 -18.37 -20.07 13.90
CA ASN A 219 -19.57 -20.67 13.32
C ASN A 219 -20.88 -19.97 13.75
N ARG A 220 -20.81 -18.93 14.59
CA ARG A 220 -21.98 -18.22 15.12
C ARG A 220 -21.83 -16.71 15.01
N THR A 221 -22.94 -16.03 14.73
CA THR A 221 -23.01 -14.56 14.73
C THR A 221 -22.94 -14.01 16.16
N LYS A 222 -22.56 -12.72 16.30
CA LYS A 222 -22.58 -12.03 17.61
C LYS A 222 -23.93 -12.17 18.31
N TYR A 223 -25.01 -12.03 17.54
CA TYR A 223 -26.37 -12.12 18.05
C TYR A 223 -26.67 -13.50 18.63
N ARG A 224 -26.36 -14.58 17.89
CA ARG A 224 -26.54 -15.97 18.37
C ARG A 224 -25.75 -16.28 19.63
N LEU A 225 -24.54 -15.73 19.76
CA LEU A 225 -23.72 -15.93 20.97
C LEU A 225 -24.32 -15.22 22.19
N ASN A 226 -24.90 -14.03 22.00
CA ASN A 226 -25.38 -13.19 23.11
C ASN A 226 -26.82 -13.51 23.54
N LYS A 227 -27.67 -13.93 22.61
CA LYS A 227 -29.11 -14.11 22.84
C LYS A 227 -29.58 -15.57 22.79
N GLY A 228 -28.69 -16.48 22.41
CA GLY A 228 -29.06 -17.87 22.15
C GLY A 228 -29.96 -18.01 20.91
N ASP A 229 -30.49 -19.21 20.70
CA ASP A 229 -31.43 -19.49 19.60
C ASP A 229 -32.90 -19.32 20.03
N ASP A 230 -33.17 -18.88 21.27
CA ASP A 230 -34.53 -18.77 21.81
C ASP A 230 -35.38 -17.74 21.05
N GLN A 231 -34.76 -16.71 20.47
CA GLN A 231 -35.44 -15.71 19.64
C GLN A 231 -35.58 -16.11 18.16
N LEU A 232 -34.99 -17.23 17.74
CA LEU A 232 -35.15 -17.78 16.38
C LEU A 232 -36.32 -18.78 16.29
N LYS A 233 -36.87 -19.18 17.44
CA LYS A 233 -38.11 -19.95 17.51
C LYS A 233 -39.26 -18.96 17.29
N LEU A 234 -39.68 -18.82 16.04
CA LEU A 234 -40.99 -18.23 15.72
C LEU A 234 -42.03 -19.16 16.36
N VAL A 235 -42.62 -18.73 17.47
CA VAL A 235 -43.89 -19.27 17.99
C VAL A 235 -45.01 -18.65 17.18
#